data_AF-W4NC37-F1
#
_entry.id   AF-W4NC37-F1
#
_cell.length_a   1.000
_cell.length_b   1.000
_cell.length_c   1.000
_cell.angle_alpha   90.00
_cell.angle_beta   90.00
_cell.angle_gamma   90.00
#
_symmetry.space_group_name_H-M   'P 1'
#
loop_
_entity.id
_entity.type
_entity.pdbx_description
1 polymer ?
#
loop_
_entity_poly.entity_id
_entity_poly.type
_entity_poly.pdbx_seq_one_letter_code
_entity_poly.pdbx_strand_id
1 'polypeptide(L)'
;MKRKTKMALADGGEERDAQNPFQCQRDELATSDMHACDLCGGWVSSPVYQVLLAFNGQSKTATEVCADCMDRLGFEPTRVVPLEAYRDYERWVYRASGESEDMK
;
A
#
# COMPACT_ATOMS: atom_id res chain seq x y z
N MET A 1 23.18 8.33 -1.00
CA MET A 1 22.80 6.89 -1.06
C MET A 1 21.38 6.78 -1.61
N LYS A 2 21.18 6.22 -2.81
CA LYS A 2 19.85 5.95 -3.35
C LYS A 2 19.30 4.71 -2.65
N ARG A 3 18.26 4.85 -1.81
CA ARG A 3 17.56 3.72 -1.21
C ARG A 3 16.86 2.96 -2.35
N LYS A 4 17.29 1.73 -2.63
CA LYS A 4 16.60 0.85 -3.58
C LYS A 4 15.42 0.25 -2.85
N THR A 5 14.25 0.87 -2.98
CA THR A 5 12.98 0.27 -2.56
C THR A 5 12.77 -0.97 -3.42
N LYS A 6 12.97 -2.15 -2.84
CA LYS A 6 12.67 -3.42 -3.50
C LYS A 6 11.18 -3.66 -3.35
N MET A 7 10.45 -3.55 -4.46
CA MET A 7 9.08 -4.06 -4.54
C MET A 7 9.15 -5.59 -4.61
N ALA A 8 8.28 -6.24 -3.85
CA ALA A 8 8.16 -7.70 -3.81
C ALA A 8 6.67 -8.05 -3.88
N LEU A 9 6.35 -9.16 -4.53
CA LEU A 9 5.03 -9.75 -4.39
C LEU A 9 4.94 -10.32 -2.97
N ALA A 10 3.83 -10.06 -2.27
CA ALA A 10 3.64 -10.54 -0.92
C ALA A 10 3.53 -12.07 -0.94
N ASP A 11 4.57 -12.77 -0.47
CA ASP A 11 4.50 -14.23 -0.36
C ASP A 11 3.85 -14.61 0.98
N GLY A 12 2.52 -14.70 0.94
CA GLY A 12 1.70 -15.17 2.05
C GLY A 12 0.51 -15.93 1.47
N GLY A 13 0.53 -17.25 1.59
CA GLY A 13 -0.59 -18.09 1.18
C GLY A 13 -1.61 -18.24 2.28
N GLU A 14 -2.80 -17.68 2.10
CA GLU A 14 -4.07 -18.28 2.50
C GLU A 14 -5.24 -17.56 1.79
N GLU A 15 -6.27 -18.31 1.43
CA GLU A 15 -7.54 -17.77 0.90
C GLU A 15 -8.19 -16.85 1.94
N ARG A 16 -8.57 -15.63 1.52
CA ARG A 16 -9.38 -14.63 2.25
C ARG A 16 -9.63 -14.92 3.74
N ASP A 17 -8.72 -14.47 4.60
CA ASP A 17 -9.13 -14.12 5.97
C ASP A 17 -9.61 -12.65 5.94
N ALA A 18 -10.90 -12.50 5.69
CA ALA A 18 -11.57 -11.23 5.41
C ALA A 18 -11.74 -10.35 6.67
N GLN A 19 -10.67 -10.06 7.41
CA GLN A 19 -10.79 -9.27 8.64
C GLN A 19 -10.36 -7.81 8.47
N ASN A 20 -9.26 -7.54 7.75
CA ASN A 20 -8.72 -6.19 7.64
C ASN A 20 -8.58 -5.74 6.17
N PRO A 21 -9.40 -4.77 5.71
CA PRO A 21 -9.40 -4.33 4.32
C PRO A 21 -8.17 -3.47 3.94
N PHE A 22 -7.28 -3.17 4.89
CA PHE A 22 -6.02 -2.45 4.70
C PHE A 22 -4.79 -3.36 4.69
N GLN A 23 -4.95 -4.68 4.88
CA GLN A 23 -3.81 -5.59 4.74
C GLN A 23 -3.54 -5.89 3.27
N CYS A 24 -2.25 -5.85 2.91
CA CYS A 24 -1.83 -6.16 1.55
C CYS A 24 -2.18 -7.60 1.18
N GLN A 25 -2.79 -7.73 0.01
CA GLN A 25 -3.13 -9.03 -0.56
C GLN A 25 -1.91 -9.68 -1.24
N ARG A 26 -1.96 -11.01 -1.42
CA ARG A 26 -0.88 -11.80 -2.03
C ARG A 26 -0.43 -11.27 -3.40
N ASP A 27 -1.36 -10.72 -4.17
CA ASP A 27 -1.13 -10.19 -5.51
C ASP A 27 -1.02 -8.66 -5.54
N GLU A 28 -1.08 -7.97 -4.40
CA GLU A 28 -0.88 -6.53 -4.37
C GLU A 28 0.60 -6.17 -4.42
N LEU A 29 0.92 -5.14 -5.21
CA LEU A 29 2.25 -4.56 -5.27
C LEU A 29 2.53 -3.81 -3.97
N ALA A 30 3.32 -4.42 -3.08
CA ALA A 30 3.76 -3.82 -1.82
C ALA A 30 5.28 -3.61 -1.79
N THR A 31 5.71 -2.59 -1.04
CA THR A 31 7.12 -2.43 -0.68
C THR A 31 7.40 -3.24 0.59
N SER A 32 8.62 -3.78 0.73
CA SER A 32 9.04 -4.50 1.95
C SER A 32 9.73 -3.57 2.96
N ASP A 33 9.42 -2.28 2.94
CA ASP A 33 10.01 -1.31 3.86
C ASP A 33 9.40 -1.48 5.27
N MET A 34 10.22 -1.29 6.31
CA MET A 34 9.79 -1.35 7.70
C MET A 34 9.55 0.06 8.26
N HIS A 35 8.43 0.23 8.96
CA HIS A 35 7.94 1.50 9.48
C HIS A 35 7.60 1.36 10.96
N ALA A 36 7.59 2.48 11.68
CA ALA A 36 7.10 2.54 13.05
C ALA A 36 5.72 3.19 13.03
N CYS A 37 4.69 2.47 13.47
CA CYS A 37 3.33 2.99 13.44
C CYS A 37 3.19 4.20 14.38
N ASP A 38 2.77 5.36 13.85
CA ASP A 38 2.59 6.61 14.60
C ASP A 38 1.56 6.50 15.73
N LEU A 39 0.67 5.49 15.67
CA LEU A 39 -0.42 5.31 16.63
C LEU A 39 -0.11 4.24 17.69
N CYS A 40 0.29 3.04 17.29
CA CYS A 40 0.57 1.94 18.23
C CYS A 40 2.05 1.78 18.57
N GLY A 41 2.97 2.47 17.86
CA GLY A 41 4.41 2.35 18.03
C GLY A 41 5.02 1.03 17.54
N GLY A 42 4.21 0.12 17.00
CA GLY A 42 4.66 -1.18 16.50
C GLY A 42 5.48 -1.06 15.22
N TRP A 43 6.46 -1.95 15.07
CA TRP A 43 7.22 -2.10 13.82
C TRP A 43 6.40 -2.95 12.84
N VAL A 44 6.10 -2.38 11.67
CA VAL A 44 5.27 -3.01 10.65
C VAL A 44 5.94 -2.92 9.29
N SER A 45 5.71 -3.90 8.42
CA SER A 45 6.02 -3.74 7.00
C SER A 45 4.97 -2.84 6.35
N SER A 46 5.34 -2.23 5.23
CA SER A 46 4.37 -1.60 4.32
C SER A 46 3.25 -2.59 3.93
N PRO A 47 2.04 -2.10 3.65
CA PRO A 47 1.67 -0.69 3.46
C PRO A 47 1.43 0.05 4.77
N VAL A 48 1.77 1.34 4.77
CA VAL A 48 1.37 2.30 5.81
C VAL A 48 0.56 3.43 5.20
N TYR A 49 -0.36 3.97 5.98
CA TYR A 49 -1.34 4.95 5.54
C TYR A 49 -1.12 6.30 6.23
N GLN A 50 -1.36 7.38 5.50
CA GLN A 50 -1.43 8.71 6.08
C GLN A 50 -2.89 9.04 6.42
N VAL A 51 -3.12 9.51 7.65
CA VAL A 51 -4.44 9.94 8.11
C VAL A 51 -4.36 11.27 8.84
N LEU A 52 -5.45 12.05 8.72
CA LEU A 52 -5.68 13.22 9.54
C LEU A 52 -6.61 12.84 10.69
N LEU A 53 -6.12 12.96 11.92
CA LEU A 53 -6.90 12.75 13.12
C LEU A 53 -7.36 14.10 13.65
N ALA A 54 -8.67 14.25 13.88
CA ALA A 54 -9.25 15.44 14.50
C ALA A 54 -10.03 15.06 15.76
N PHE A 55 -9.69 15.65 16.89
CA PHE A 55 -10.33 15.39 18.17
C PHE A 55 -10.35 16.67 19.02
N ASN A 56 -11.52 17.01 19.58
CA ASN A 56 -11.69 18.12 20.51
C ASN A 56 -11.09 19.45 20.04
N GLY A 57 -11.29 19.81 18.76
CA GLY A 57 -10.77 21.04 18.16
C GLY A 57 -9.27 21.04 17.84
N GLN A 58 -8.58 19.92 18.06
CA GLN A 58 -7.20 19.71 17.65
C GLN A 58 -7.16 18.77 16.44
N SER A 59 -6.18 18.97 15.57
CA SER A 59 -5.92 18.07 14.45
C SER A 59 -4.43 17.73 14.37
N LYS A 60 -4.12 16.47 14.06
CA LYS A 60 -2.75 16.01 13.83
C LYS A 60 -2.72 15.04 12.67
N THR A 61 -1.69 15.16 11.83
CA THR A 61 -1.41 14.18 10.77
C THR A 61 -0.55 13.06 11.34
N ALA A 62 -0.97 11.82 11.15
CA ALA A 62 -0.15 10.62 11.31
C ALA A 62 0.20 10.12 9.90
N THR A 63 1.49 9.91 9.63
CA THR A 63 2.01 9.63 8.29
C THR A 63 2.28 8.16 8.05
N GLU A 64 2.61 7.41 9.12
CA GLU A 64 2.86 5.98 9.06
C GLU A 64 1.86 5.25 9.96
N VAL A 65 0.66 4.95 9.48
CA VAL A 65 -0.35 4.19 10.23
C VAL A 65 -0.50 2.79 9.65
N CYS A 66 -0.41 1.77 10.52
CA CYS A 66 -0.54 0.38 10.09
C CYS A 66 -1.99 0.00 9.77
N ALA A 67 -2.16 -1.06 8.97
CA ALA A 67 -3.45 -1.62 8.60
C ALA A 67 -4.36 -1.89 9.82
N ASP A 68 -3.82 -2.45 10.90
CA ASP A 68 -4.62 -2.79 12.09
C ASP A 68 -5.14 -1.54 12.82
N CYS A 69 -4.36 -0.45 12.84
CA CYS A 69 -4.81 0.81 13.40
C CYS A 69 -5.87 1.47 12.51
N MET A 70 -5.75 1.35 11.19
CA MET A 70 -6.79 1.82 10.25
C MET A 70 -8.13 1.11 10.51
N ASP A 71 -8.09 -0.23 10.63
CA ASP A 71 -9.26 -1.06 10.90
C ASP A 71 -9.89 -0.74 12.27
N ARG A 72 -9.07 -0.64 13.33
CA ARG A 72 -9.55 -0.26 14.67
C ARG A 72 -10.17 1.14 14.74
N LEU A 73 -9.72 2.06 13.89
CA LEU A 73 -10.30 3.40 13.80
C LEU A 73 -11.58 3.43 12.94
N GLY A 74 -11.96 2.31 12.33
CA GLY A 74 -13.17 2.18 11.53
C GLY A 74 -13.09 2.90 10.18
N PHE A 75 -11.90 3.08 9.63
CA PHE A 75 -11.78 3.55 8.25
C PHE A 75 -12.27 2.47 7.29
N GLU A 76 -12.89 2.88 6.19
CA GLU A 76 -13.33 1.97 5.13
C GLU A 76 -12.74 2.43 3.79
N PRO A 77 -12.06 1.55 3.04
CA PRO A 77 -11.62 1.90 1.70
C PRO A 77 -12.80 2.26 0.80
N THR A 78 -12.74 3.41 0.16
CA THR A 78 -13.80 3.87 -0.76
C THR A 78 -13.80 3.10 -2.08
N ARG A 79 -12.62 2.66 -2.52
CA ARG A 79 -12.44 1.89 -3.75
C ARG A 79 -11.15 1.09 -3.66
N VAL A 80 -11.23 -0.18 -4.04
CA VAL A 80 -10.06 -1.01 -4.32
C VAL A 80 -9.86 -0.99 -5.83
N VAL A 81 -8.68 -0.57 -6.28
CA VAL A 81 -8.29 -0.64 -7.69
C VAL A 81 -7.62 -1.99 -7.90
N PRO A 82 -8.14 -2.86 -8.76
CA PRO A 82 -7.59 -4.19 -8.91
C PRO A 82 -6.26 -4.14 -9.66
N LEU A 83 -5.39 -5.12 -9.39
CA LEU A 83 -4.02 -5.14 -9.92
C LEU A 83 -3.97 -5.10 -11.45
N GLU A 84 -4.90 -5.77 -12.13
CA GLU A 84 -4.96 -5.77 -13.59
C GLU A 84 -5.17 -4.37 -14.17
N ALA A 85 -5.93 -3.51 -13.49
CA ALA A 85 -6.12 -2.13 -13.92
C ALA A 85 -4.80 -1.33 -13.85
N TYR A 86 -3.96 -1.63 -12.85
CA TYR A 86 -2.63 -1.04 -12.75
C TYR A 86 -1.68 -1.57 -13.84
N ARG A 87 -1.70 -2.88 -14.12
CA ARG A 87 -0.91 -3.48 -15.22
C ARG A 87 -1.32 -2.97 -16.59
N ASP A 88 -2.61 -2.71 -16.80
CA ASP A 88 -3.13 -2.09 -18.03
C ASP A 88 -2.60 -0.66 -18.20
N TYR A 89 -2.57 0.10 -17.09
CA TYR A 89 -1.95 1.42 -17.07
C TYR A 89 -0.46 1.36 -17.40
N GLU A 90 0.31 0.45 -16.78
CA GLU A 90 1.73 0.28 -17.10
C GLU A 90 1.98 -0.08 -18.57
N ARG A 91 1.19 -1.00 -19.14
CA ARG A 91 1.24 -1.35 -20.57
C ARG A 91 0.87 -0.18 -21.46
N TRP A 92 -0.06 0.67 -21.05
CA TRP A 92 -0.39 1.88 -21.77
C TRP A 92 0.74 2.89 -21.72
N VAL A 93 1.32 3.16 -20.53
CA VAL A 93 2.48 4.06 -20.37
C VAL A 93 3.64 3.61 -21.25
N TYR A 94 3.95 2.31 -21.24
CA TYR A 94 5.03 1.73 -22.06
C TYR A 94 4.79 1.90 -23.57
N ARG A 95 3.56 1.65 -24.04
CA ARG A 95 3.20 1.88 -25.45
C ARG A 95 3.22 3.37 -25.82
N ALA A 96 2.83 4.24 -24.89
CA ALA A 96 2.77 5.68 -25.09
C ALA A 96 4.15 6.35 -25.04
N SER A 97 5.11 5.78 -24.31
CA SER A 97 6.50 6.29 -24.22
C SER A 97 7.33 6.01 -25.47
N GLY A 98 6.81 5.24 -26.44
CA GLY A 98 7.48 5.03 -27.74
C GLY A 98 8.77 4.22 -27.63
N GLU A 99 8.95 3.44 -26.57
CA GLU A 99 10.00 2.42 -26.53
C GLU A 99 9.60 1.28 -27.47
N SER A 100 9.86 1.49 -28.75
CA SER A 100 9.79 0.44 -29.76
C SER A 100 10.72 -0.69 -29.35
N GLU A 101 10.17 -1.90 -29.23
CA GLU A 101 10.94 -3.13 -29.26
C GLU A 101 11.66 -3.24 -30.61
N ASP A 102 12.81 -2.58 -30.75
CA ASP A 102 13.89 -3.07 -31.61
C ASP A 102 14.63 -4.17 -30.85
N MET A 103 13.94 -5.28 -30.59
CA MET A 103 14.59 -6.53 -30.21
C MET A 103 14.92 -7.28 -31.50
N LYS A 104 16.18 -7.15 -31.90
CA LYS A 104 16.83 -7.96 -32.93
C LYS A 104 17.71 -9.01 -32.26
#